data_AF-B0XHT4-F1
#
_entry.id   AF-B0XHT4-F1
#
_cell.length_a   1.000
_cell.length_b   1.000
_cell.length_c   1.000
_cell.angle_alpha   90.00
_cell.angle_beta   90.00
_cell.angle_gamma   90.00
#
_symmetry.space_group_name_H-M   'P 1'
#
loop_
_entity.id
_entity.type
_entity.pdbx_description
1 polymer ?
#
loop_
_entity_poly.entity_id
_entity_poly.type
_entity_poly.pdbx_seq_one_letter_code
_entity_poly.pdbx_strand_id
1 'polypeptide(L)'
;MVSLEKWCRLRGNLLFYFKSADQFSEPQGCIVLEKYRCVRHGDLREYDGFVFYLEFEDGLRQRFATNTDQERLEWMQAIGLAGYDVKRAQLKYLREQIDKKRGMIHDVDVDMLRLQTGKEIGDLISF
;
A
#
# COMPACT_ATOMS: atom_id res chain seq x y z
N MET A 1 5.58 -31.53 -12.02
CA MET A 1 4.56 -30.91 -11.14
C MET A 1 3.66 -30.09 -12.05
N VAL A 2 2.33 -30.30 -12.00
CA VAL A 2 1.40 -29.56 -12.88
C VAL A 2 1.20 -28.16 -12.32
N SER A 3 1.60 -27.14 -13.07
CA SER A 3 1.23 -25.74 -12.78
C SER A 3 -0.26 -25.60 -13.09
N LEU A 4 -1.08 -25.40 -12.06
CA LEU A 4 -2.52 -25.17 -12.24
C LEU A 4 -2.73 -23.67 -12.36
N GLU A 5 -3.30 -23.23 -13.47
CA GLU A 5 -3.74 -21.85 -13.63
C GLU A 5 -4.72 -21.48 -12.51
N LYS A 6 -4.47 -20.33 -11.86
CA LYS A 6 -5.31 -19.77 -10.80
C LYS A 6 -5.61 -18.32 -11.12
N TRP A 7 -6.84 -17.94 -10.89
CA TRP A 7 -7.25 -16.54 -10.97
C TRP A 7 -6.87 -15.86 -9.67
N CYS A 8 -6.13 -14.76 -9.74
CA CYS A 8 -5.64 -14.03 -8.56
C CYS A 8 -6.30 -12.66 -8.43
N ARG A 9 -6.63 -12.24 -7.20
CA ARG A 9 -7.17 -10.91 -6.90
C ARG A 9 -6.46 -10.32 -5.68
N LEU A 10 -5.87 -9.15 -5.84
CA LEU A 10 -5.18 -8.42 -4.77
C LEU A 10 -6.12 -7.37 -4.14
N ARG A 11 -6.31 -7.44 -2.82
CA ARG A 11 -7.09 -6.46 -2.03
C ARG A 11 -6.32 -6.09 -0.77
N GLY A 12 -5.82 -4.86 -0.70
CA GLY A 12 -4.95 -4.46 0.40
C GLY A 12 -3.67 -5.31 0.39
N ASN A 13 -3.38 -6.02 1.49
CA ASN A 13 -2.27 -6.98 1.60
C ASN A 13 -2.73 -8.45 1.48
N LEU A 14 -3.94 -8.69 0.96
CA LEU A 14 -4.49 -10.02 0.80
C LEU A 14 -4.51 -10.38 -0.69
N LEU A 15 -3.82 -11.47 -1.04
CA LEU A 15 -3.83 -12.04 -2.38
C LEU A 15 -4.69 -13.31 -2.39
N PHE A 16 -5.90 -13.19 -2.92
CA PHE A 16 -6.85 -14.30 -3.05
C PHE A 16 -6.59 -15.06 -4.35
N TYR A 17 -6.74 -16.39 -4.32
CA TYR A 17 -6.66 -17.23 -5.51
C TYR A 17 -7.90 -18.11 -5.66
N PHE A 18 -8.35 -18.28 -6.90
CA PHE A 18 -9.62 -18.91 -7.26
C PHE A 18 -9.40 -20.01 -8.31
N LYS A 19 -10.33 -20.98 -8.38
CA LYS A 19 -10.33 -22.01 -9.42
C LYS A 19 -10.83 -21.49 -10.77
N SER A 20 -11.60 -20.39 -10.79
CA SER A 20 -12.27 -19.86 -11.97
C SER A 20 -12.24 -18.33 -12.00
N ALA A 21 -12.41 -17.74 -13.19
CA ALA A 21 -12.49 -16.31 -13.39
C ALA A 21 -13.76 -15.68 -12.79
N ASP A 22 -14.79 -16.49 -12.57
CA ASP A 22 -16.11 -16.04 -12.13
C ASP A 22 -16.03 -15.09 -10.92
N GLN A 23 -16.67 -13.94 -11.06
CA GLN A 23 -16.67 -12.87 -10.07
C GLN A 23 -17.22 -13.34 -8.72
N PHE A 24 -18.19 -14.24 -8.74
CA PHE A 24 -18.88 -14.76 -7.55
C PHE A 24 -18.28 -16.06 -7.02
N SER A 25 -17.21 -16.57 -7.64
CA SER A 25 -16.54 -17.77 -7.13
C SER A 25 -15.94 -17.53 -5.74
N GLU A 26 -16.05 -18.53 -4.87
CA GLU A 26 -15.42 -18.49 -3.55
C GLU A 26 -13.89 -18.60 -3.68
N PRO A 27 -13.13 -17.88 -2.84
CA PRO A 27 -11.68 -17.99 -2.84
C PRO A 27 -11.27 -19.39 -2.41
N GLN A 28 -10.38 -20.01 -3.18
CA GLN A 28 -9.78 -21.29 -2.81
C GLN A 28 -8.80 -21.11 -1.64
N GLY A 29 -8.22 -19.92 -1.53
CA GLY A 29 -7.44 -19.51 -0.38
C GLY A 29 -6.96 -18.07 -0.50
N CYS A 30 -6.15 -17.67 0.48
CA CYS A 30 -5.61 -16.33 0.59
C CYS A 30 -4.16 -16.40 1.05
N ILE A 31 -3.31 -15.57 0.47
CA ILE A 31 -1.94 -15.32 0.91
C ILE A 31 -1.92 -13.95 1.58
N VAL A 32 -1.42 -13.90 2.81
CA VAL A 32 -1.20 -12.64 3.53
C VAL A 32 0.18 -12.11 3.16
N LEU A 33 0.22 -10.94 2.53
CA LEU A 33 1.45 -10.30 2.05
C LEU A 33 2.11 -9.51 3.19
N GLU A 34 2.79 -10.24 4.07
CA GLU A 34 3.61 -9.69 5.15
C GLU A 34 4.98 -10.35 5.17
N LYS A 35 6.02 -9.59 5.52
CA LYS A 35 7.40 -10.10 5.69
C LYS A 35 7.87 -10.94 4.49
N TYR A 36 7.70 -10.40 3.29
CA TYR A 36 8.07 -11.09 2.05
C TYR A 36 8.94 -10.19 1.17
N ARG A 37 9.64 -10.83 0.24
CA ARG A 37 10.32 -10.19 -0.89
C ARG A 37 9.75 -10.73 -2.19
N CYS A 38 9.49 -9.83 -3.13
CA CYS A 38 9.07 -10.19 -4.48
C CYS A 38 10.30 -10.19 -5.39
N VAL A 39 10.70 -11.35 -5.92
CA VAL A 39 11.95 -11.51 -6.67
C VAL A 39 11.74 -12.24 -7.99
N ARG A 40 12.61 -11.96 -8.97
CA ARG A 40 12.73 -12.72 -10.22
C ARG A 40 14.18 -13.16 -10.39
N HIS A 41 14.42 -14.36 -10.92
CA HIS A 41 15.78 -14.90 -11.11
C HIS A 41 16.25 -14.91 -12.57
N GLY A 42 15.52 -14.24 -13.45
CA GLY A 42 15.87 -14.09 -14.85
C GLY A 42 14.80 -13.32 -15.61
N ASP A 43 15.11 -12.95 -16.85
CA ASP A 43 14.19 -12.23 -17.74
C ASP A 43 13.60 -13.12 -18.84
N LEU A 44 14.06 -14.36 -18.93
CA LEU A 44 13.60 -15.33 -19.92
C LEU A 44 12.30 -16.00 -19.47
N ARG A 45 11.45 -16.31 -20.46
CA ARG A 45 10.24 -17.11 -20.28
C ARG A 45 10.64 -18.58 -19.99
N GLU A 46 10.10 -19.15 -18.93
CA GLU A 46 10.19 -20.58 -18.62
C GLU A 46 9.08 -21.37 -19.34
N TYR A 47 9.03 -22.69 -19.15
CA TYR A 47 8.08 -23.56 -19.86
C TYR A 47 6.60 -23.21 -19.62
N ASP A 48 6.27 -22.62 -18.46
CA ASP A 48 4.91 -22.26 -18.07
C ASP A 48 4.68 -20.74 -17.93
N GLY A 49 5.61 -19.90 -18.40
CA GLY A 49 5.43 -18.45 -18.44
C GLY A 49 6.61 -17.63 -17.92
N PHE A 50 6.35 -16.35 -17.66
CA PHE A 50 7.30 -15.43 -17.04
C PHE A 50 7.18 -15.52 -15.52
N VAL A 51 8.27 -15.91 -14.87
CA VAL A 51 8.21 -16.37 -13.48
C VAL A 51 8.73 -15.31 -12.51
N PHE A 52 8.07 -15.24 -11.36
CA PHE A 52 8.53 -14.52 -10.18
C PHE A 52 8.16 -15.29 -8.92
N TYR A 53 8.73 -14.86 -7.78
CA TYR A 53 8.59 -15.54 -6.50
C TYR A 53 8.24 -14.56 -5.39
N LEU A 54 7.43 -15.03 -4.45
CA LEU A 54 7.31 -14.45 -3.12
C LEU A 54 8.13 -15.30 -2.16
N GLU A 55 9.17 -14.71 -1.60
CA GLU A 55 10.01 -15.30 -0.56
C GLU A 55 9.66 -14.70 0.79
N PHE A 56 9.11 -15.51 1.69
CA PHE A 56 8.75 -15.10 3.03
C PHE A 56 9.92 -15.29 4.00
N GLU A 57 9.97 -14.49 5.06
CA GLU A 57 11.03 -14.56 6.08
C GLU A 57 11.11 -15.91 6.81
N ASP A 58 10.01 -16.66 6.86
CA ASP A 58 9.95 -18.01 7.43
C ASP A 58 10.54 -19.09 6.50
N GLY A 59 11.04 -18.69 5.33
CA GLY A 59 11.61 -19.58 4.32
C GLY A 59 10.58 -20.15 3.34
N LEU A 60 9.29 -19.84 3.50
CA LEU A 60 8.29 -20.22 2.51
C LEU A 60 8.56 -19.49 1.19
N ARG A 61 8.45 -20.23 0.09
CA ARG A 61 8.62 -19.68 -1.25
C ARG A 61 7.46 -20.06 -2.14
N GLN A 62 6.73 -19.05 -2.60
CA GLN A 62 5.61 -19.21 -3.53
C GLN A 62 6.04 -18.79 -4.93
N ARG A 63 5.88 -19.69 -5.92
CA ARG A 63 6.16 -19.43 -7.33
C ARG A 63 4.90 -18.96 -8.04
N PHE A 64 5.05 -17.98 -8.92
CA PHE A 64 4.01 -17.44 -9.80
C PHE A 64 4.53 -17.39 -11.23
N ALA A 65 3.66 -17.62 -12.20
CA ALA A 65 3.95 -17.49 -13.62
C ALA A 65 2.85 -16.65 -14.30
N THR A 66 3.25 -15.78 -15.22
CA THR A 66 2.34 -14.95 -16.03
C THR A 66 2.54 -15.25 -17.52
N ASN A 67 1.58 -14.85 -18.35
CA ASN A 67 1.63 -15.13 -19.78
C ASN A 67 2.61 -14.20 -20.50
N THR A 68 2.76 -12.97 -20.01
CA THR A 68 3.69 -11.97 -20.56
C THR A 68 4.63 -11.41 -19.49
N ASP A 69 5.77 -10.87 -19.92
CA ASP A 69 6.69 -10.17 -19.03
C ASP A 69 6.07 -8.89 -18.44
N GLN A 70 5.26 -8.20 -19.24
CA GLN A 70 4.55 -7.00 -18.80
C GLN A 70 3.59 -7.33 -17.65
N GLU A 71 2.80 -8.39 -17.75
CA GLU A 71 1.94 -8.87 -16.65
C GLU A 71 2.77 -9.23 -15.41
N ARG A 72 3.93 -9.87 -15.58
CA ARG A 72 4.84 -10.19 -14.46
C ARG A 72 5.23 -8.90 -13.73
N LEU A 73 5.67 -7.89 -14.48
CA LEU A 73 6.09 -6.60 -13.93
C LEU A 73 4.94 -5.90 -13.19
N GLU A 74 3.75 -5.87 -13.78
CA GLU A 74 2.55 -5.28 -13.17
C GLU A 74 2.17 -5.97 -11.87
N TRP A 75 2.18 -7.31 -11.83
CA TRP A 75 1.95 -8.07 -10.61
C TRP A 75 3.01 -7.82 -9.55
N MET A 76 4.30 -7.85 -9.92
CA MET A 76 5.40 -7.57 -8.99
C MET A 76 5.29 -6.15 -8.40
N GLN A 77 4.91 -5.15 -9.21
CA GLN A 77 4.71 -3.78 -8.75
C GLN A 77 3.49 -3.67 -7.83
N ALA A 78 2.33 -4.20 -8.23
CA ALA A 78 1.11 -4.15 -7.43
C ALA A 78 1.27 -4.85 -6.08
N ILE A 79 1.93 -6.02 -6.08
CA ILE A 79 2.30 -6.74 -4.86
C ILE A 79 3.29 -5.90 -4.04
N GLY A 80 4.32 -5.30 -4.63
CA GLY A 80 5.26 -4.43 -3.92
C GLY A 80 4.57 -3.27 -3.19
N LEU A 81 3.56 -2.66 -3.81
CA LEU A 81 2.76 -1.58 -3.22
C LEU A 81 1.81 -2.06 -2.11
N ALA A 82 1.41 -3.34 -2.12
CA ALA A 82 0.57 -3.94 -1.09
C ALA A 82 1.32 -4.19 0.24
N GLY A 83 2.66 -4.18 0.20
CA GLY A 83 3.53 -4.47 1.33
C GLY A 83 3.35 -3.51 2.51
N TYR A 84 3.62 -4.04 3.70
CA TYR A 84 3.47 -3.32 4.97
C TYR A 84 4.28 -2.03 5.05
N ASP A 85 5.49 -2.01 4.49
CA ASP A 85 6.37 -0.83 4.60
C ASP A 85 5.84 0.37 3.82
N VAL A 86 5.21 0.14 2.66
CA VAL A 86 4.53 1.19 1.89
C VAL A 86 3.34 1.73 2.69
N LYS A 87 2.54 0.85 3.29
CA LYS A 87 1.41 1.26 4.14
C LYS A 87 1.88 2.03 5.38
N ARG A 88 3.00 1.62 6.00
CA ARG A 88 3.60 2.34 7.13
C ARG A 88 4.14 3.70 6.73
N ALA A 89 4.83 3.80 5.60
CA ALA A 89 5.31 5.07 5.07
C ALA A 89 4.14 6.02 4.79
N GLN A 90 3.07 5.51 4.17
CA GLN A 90 1.84 6.27 3.93
C GLN A 90 1.19 6.73 5.24
N LEU A 91 1.10 5.85 6.25
CA LEU A 91 0.55 6.19 7.57
C LEU A 91 1.38 7.28 8.25
N LYS A 92 2.71 7.16 8.22
CA LYS A 92 3.63 8.16 8.77
C LYS A 92 3.46 9.51 8.06
N TYR A 93 3.45 9.50 6.74
CA TYR A 93 3.21 10.70 5.93
C TYR A 93 1.88 11.37 6.29
N LEU A 94 0.80 10.60 6.36
CA LEU A 94 -0.52 11.13 6.73
C LEU A 94 -0.53 11.71 8.15
N ARG A 95 0.14 11.06 9.10
CA ARG A 95 0.30 11.58 10.47
C ARG A 95 0.97 12.95 10.47
N GLU A 96 2.09 13.08 9.76
CA GLU A 96 2.82 14.35 9.63
C GLU A 96 1.97 15.45 8.97
N GLN A 97 1.15 15.11 7.97
CA GLN A 97 0.24 16.08 7.35
C GLN A 97 -0.87 16.56 8.30
N ILE A 98 -1.40 15.66 9.14
CA ILE A 98 -2.40 16.02 10.16
C ILE A 98 -1.78 16.95 11.20
N ASP A 99 -0.59 16.62 11.70
CA ASP A 99 0.09 17.41 12.74
C ASP A 99 0.44 18.81 12.23
N LYS A 100 0.91 18.94 10.98
CA LYS A 100 1.12 20.24 10.33
C LYS A 100 -0.15 21.09 10.27
N LYS A 101 -1.26 20.50 9.83
CA LYS A 101 -2.54 21.22 9.75
C LYS A 101 -3.06 21.64 11.12
N ARG A 102 -2.89 20.80 12.16
CA ARG A 102 -3.25 21.14 13.53
C ARG A 102 -2.41 22.28 14.10
N GLY A 103 -1.09 22.25 13.88
CA GLY A 103 -0.20 23.34 14.29
C GLY A 103 -0.58 24.67 13.64
N MET A 104 -0.84 24.67 12.33
CA MET A 104 -1.29 25.86 11.62
C MET A 104 -2.60 26.44 12.16
N ILE A 105 -3.60 25.59 12.48
CA ILE A 105 -4.87 26.06 13.05
C ILE A 105 -4.62 26.70 14.43
N HIS A 106 -3.78 26.08 15.25
CA HIS A 106 -3.48 26.61 16.59
C HIS A 106 -2.75 27.96 16.54
N ASP A 107 -1.77 28.10 15.64
CA ASP A 107 -1.04 29.36 15.45
C ASP A 107 -1.97 30.47 14.95
N VAL A 108 -2.86 30.16 14.01
CA VAL A 108 -3.86 31.11 13.49
C VAL A 108 -4.83 31.55 14.58
N ASP A 109 -5.34 30.63 15.40
CA ASP A 109 -6.26 30.97 16.50
C ASP A 109 -5.59 31.85 17.56
N VAL A 110 -4.33 31.58 17.90
CA VAL A 110 -3.56 32.39 18.86
C VAL A 110 -3.29 33.80 18.32
N ASP A 111 -2.96 33.93 17.03
CA ASP A 111 -2.76 35.22 16.40
C ASP A 111 -4.08 36.01 16.28
N MET A 112 -5.19 35.33 16.01
CA MET A 112 -6.52 35.95 15.98
C MET A 112 -6.95 36.46 17.35
N LEU A 113 -6.71 35.67 18.40
CA LEU A 113 -6.95 36.07 19.80
C LEU A 113 -6.12 37.30 20.16
N ARG A 114 -4.82 37.31 19.84
CA ARG A 114 -3.94 38.47 20.06
C ARG A 114 -4.41 39.73 19.36
N LEU A 115 -4.89 39.61 18.12
CA LEU A 115 -5.45 40.73 17.36
C LEU A 115 -6.73 41.29 17.98
N GLN A 116 -7.62 40.42 18.48
CA GLN A 116 -8.83 40.84 19.20
C GLN A 116 -8.50 41.56 20.51
N THR A 117 -7.60 41.00 21.33
CA THR A 117 -7.21 41.62 22.60
C THR A 117 -6.49 42.95 22.38
N GLY A 118 -5.63 43.06 21.37
CA GLY A 118 -4.95 44.31 21.02
C GLY A 118 -5.90 45.40 20.53
N LYS A 119 -6.99 45.02 19.85
CA LYS A 119 -8.02 45.94 19.36
C LYS A 119 -8.90 46.47 20.50
N GLU A 120 -9.33 45.59 21.42
CA GLU A 120 -10.08 45.99 22.62
C GLU A 120 -9.28 46.92 23.54
N ILE A 121 -7.98 46.65 23.72
CA ILE A 121 -7.09 47.53 24.50
C ILE A 121 -6.92 48.89 23.81
N GLY A 122 -6.81 48.93 22.48
CA GLY A 122 -6.73 50.19 21.73
C GLY A 122 -7.96 51.07 21.89
N ASP A 123 -9.16 50.48 21.87
CA ASP A 123 -10.43 51.18 22.04
C ASP A 123 -10.64 51.71 23.49
N LEU A 124 -10.01 51.07 24.48
CA LEU A 124 -10.04 51.50 25.89
C LEU A 124 -9.15 52.70 26.20
N ILE A 125 -8.11 52.96 25.39
CA ILE A 125 -7.14 54.05 25.62
C ILE A 125 -7.51 55.32 24.82
N SER A 126 -8.52 55.24 23.94
CA SER A 126 -8.97 56.35 23.09
C SER A 126 -10.03 57.28 23.71
N PHE A 127 -10.19 57.29 25.03
CA PHE A 127 -11.09 58.20 25.77
C PHE A 127 -10.33 59.22 26.62
#